data_AF-A0ABD0RU92-F1
#
_entry.id   AF-A0ABD0RU92-F1
#
_cell.length_a   1.000
_cell.length_b   1.000
_cell.length_c   1.000
_cell.angle_alpha   90.00
_cell.angle_beta   90.00
_cell.angle_gamma   90.00
#
_symmetry.space_group_name_H-M   'P 1'
#
loop_
_entity.id
_entity.type
_entity.pdbx_description
1 polymer ?
#
loop_
_entity_poly.entity_id
_entity_poly.type
_entity_poly.pdbx_seq_one_letter_code
_entity_poly.pdbx_strand_id
1 'polypeptide(L)' 'MTCGGLMSAPVCLVENDENGKLRVRKDAKNILDGIHHPVVVVSVVGLYRTGKSYLMNRLAGE' A
#
# COMPACT_ATOMS: atom_id res chain seq x y z
N MET A 1 -20.17 -4.37 6.17
CA MET A 1 -19.03 -5.26 5.94
C MET A 1 -17.80 -4.38 5.87
N THR A 2 -17.19 -4.06 7.01
CA THR A 2 -15.94 -3.30 7.02
C THR A 2 -14.82 -4.28 6.75
N CYS A 3 -14.17 -4.15 5.59
CA CYS A 3 -12.98 -4.92 5.23
C CYS A 3 -11.72 -4.48 6.01
N GLY A 4 -11.88 -3.67 7.08
CA GLY A 4 -10.81 -3.18 7.95
C GLY A 4 -10.12 -4.25 8.81
N GLY A 5 -10.26 -5.54 8.47
CA GLY A 5 -9.68 -6.67 9.20
C GLY A 5 -8.56 -7.40 8.46
N LEU A 6 -8.22 -7.03 7.22
CA LEU A 6 -7.22 -7.78 6.42
C LEU A 6 -5.77 -7.31 6.62
N MET A 7 -5.53 -6.09 7.10
CA MET A 7 -4.19 -5.57 7.40
C MET A 7 -4.24 -4.63 8.61
N SER A 8 -3.33 -4.82 9.57
CA SER A 8 -3.22 -3.96 10.76
C SER A 8 -2.42 -2.68 10.52
N ALA A 9 -1.62 -2.63 9.44
CA ALA A 9 -0.80 -1.49 9.06
C ALA A 9 -0.46 -1.53 7.56
N PRO A 10 -0.07 -0.39 6.96
CA PRO A 10 0.44 -0.35 5.59
C PRO A 10 1.71 -1.19 5.42
N VAL A 11 1.79 -1.95 4.32
CA VAL A 11 2.97 -2.74 3.95
C VAL A 11 3.64 -2.13 2.73
N CYS A 12 4.96 -1.97 2.76
CA CYS A 12 5.72 -1.49 1.60
C CYS A 12 5.68 -2.55 0.49
N LEU A 13 5.20 -2.20 -0.70
CA LEU A 13 5.16 -3.11 -1.87
C LEU A 13 6.43 -3.03 -2.71
N VAL A 14 6.85 -1.81 -3.03
CA VAL A 14 8.07 -1.53 -3.79
C VAL A 14 8.93 -0.59 -2.96
N GLU A 15 10.13 -1.04 -2.62
CA GLU A 15 11.12 -0.23 -1.92
C GLU A 15 12.21 0.21 -2.88
N ASN A 16 12.85 1.33 -2.55
CA ASN A 16 14.10 1.73 -3.18
C ASN A 16 15.23 1.21 -2.31
N ASP A 17 16.06 0.29 -2.83
CA ASP A 17 17.17 -0.26 -2.07
C ASP A 17 18.29 0.78 -1.85
N GLU A 18 19.29 0.41 -1.06
CA GLU A 18 20.44 1.26 -0.75
C GLU A 18 21.22 1.72 -2.00
N ASN A 19 21.04 1.04 -3.14
CA ASN A 19 21.67 1.34 -4.42
C ASN A 19 20.74 2.10 -5.38
N GLY A 20 19.57 2.54 -4.94
CA GLY A 20 18.62 3.23 -5.79
C GLY A 20 17.85 2.30 -6.75
N LYS A 21 17.89 0.98 -6.54
CA LYS A 21 17.16 0.01 -7.37
C LYS A 21 15.80 -0.30 -6.75
N LEU A 22 14.78 -0.35 -7.60
CA LEU A 22 13.44 -0.77 -7.21
C LEU A 22 13.43 -2.27 -6.91
N ARG A 23 12.92 -2.64 -5.73
CA ARG A 23 12.74 -4.03 -5.32
C ARG A 23 11.31 -4.27 -4.87
N VAL A 24 10.72 -5.37 -5.32
CA VAL A 24 9.42 -5.83 -4.83
C VAL A 24 9.61 -6.60 -3.53
N ARG A 25 8.84 -6.22 -2.52
CA ARG A 25 8.80 -6.83 -1.20
C ARG A 25 8.07 -8.17 -1.24
N LYS A 26 8.76 -9.25 -0.87
CA LYS A 26 8.22 -10.63 -0.92
C LYS A 26 7.01 -10.81 0.01
N ASP A 27 7.08 -10.22 1.20
CA ASP A 27 6.01 -10.14 2.19
C ASP A 27 4.75 -9.49 1.60
N ALA A 28 4.88 -8.33 0.94
CA ALA A 28 3.75 -7.66 0.29
C ALA A 28 3.16 -8.49 -0.86
N LYS A 29 4.02 -9.10 -1.69
CA LYS A 29 3.57 -9.98 -2.79
C LYS A 29 2.76 -11.16 -2.28
N ASN A 30 3.23 -11.84 -1.23
CA ASN A 30 2.53 -12.98 -0.65
C ASN A 30 1.12 -12.62 -0.15
N ILE A 31 0.95 -11.41 0.40
CA ILE A 31 -0.37 -10.95 0.82
C ILE A 31 -1.28 -10.72 -0.40
N LEU A 32 -0.77 -10.08 -1.45
CA LEU A 32 -1.53 -9.88 -2.69
C LEU A 32 -1.90 -11.20 -3.39
N ASP A 33 -0.99 -12.18 -3.41
CA ASP A 33 -1.23 -13.51 -3.99
C ASP A 33 -2.38 -14.25 -3.26
N GLY A 34 -2.62 -13.95 -1.97
CA GLY A 34 -3.71 -14.52 -1.18
C GLY A 34 -5.08 -13.85 -1.41
N ILE A 35 -5.15 -12.77 -2.18
CA ILE A 35 -6.40 -12.06 -2.47
C ILE A 35 -7.01 -12.61 -3.77
N HIS A 36 -8.05 -13.44 -3.62
CA HIS A 36 -8.75 -14.06 -4.76
C HIS A 36 -9.96 -13.27 -5.28
N HIS A 37 -10.40 -12.25 -4.54
CA HIS A 37 -11.55 -11.44 -4.92
C HIS A 37 -11.11 -10.29 -5.84
N PRO A 38 -11.98 -9.78 -6.73
CA PRO A 38 -11.71 -8.56 -7.46
C PRO A 38 -11.40 -7.40 -6.51
N VAL A 39 -10.37 -6.61 -6.82
CA VAL A 39 -9.93 -5.47 -6.01
C VAL A 39 -10.03 -4.16 -6.79
N VAL A 40 -10.22 -3.06 -6.06
CA VAL A 40 -10.07 -1.71 -6.59
C VAL A 40 -8.73 -1.18 -6.13
N VAL A 41 -7.91 -0.71 -7.08
CA VAL A 41 -6.58 -0.15 -6.79
C VAL A 41 -6.66 1.37 -6.89
N VAL A 42 -6.28 2.07 -5.83
CA VAL A 42 -6.17 3.53 -5.77
C VAL A 42 -4.73 3.90 -5.48
N SER A 43 -4.18 4.86 -6.22
CA SER A 43 -2.80 5.37 -6.03
C SER A 43 -2.82 6.89 -5.89
N VAL A 44 -2.01 7.41 -4.96
CA VAL A 44 -1.85 8.84 -4.71
C VAL A 44 -0.39 9.21 -4.92
N VAL A 45 -0.11 10.02 -5.93
CA VAL A 45 1.24 10.47 -6.31
C VAL A 45 1.37 11.99 -6.23
N GLY A 46 2.59 12.49 -6.04
CA GLY A 46 2.87 13.92 -5.96
C GLY A 46 4.12 14.24 -5.14
N LEU A 47 4.51 15.51 -5.15
CA LEU A 47 5.73 16.02 -4.49
C LEU A 47 5.82 15.63 -3.01
N TYR A 48 7.04 15.50 -2.49
CA TYR A 48 7.24 15.16 -1.09
C TYR A 48 6.56 16.19 -0.16
N ARG A 49 6.00 15.72 0.96
CA ARG A 49 5.29 16.54 1.97
C ARG A 49 4.00 17.28 1.53
N THR A 50 3.30 16.79 0.51
CA THR A 50 1.97 17.33 0.10
C THR A 50 0.76 16.65 0.77
N GLY A 51 0.94 15.96 1.91
CA GLY A 51 -0.19 15.34 2.63
C GLY A 51 -0.78 14.08 1.98
N LYS A 52 -0.05 13.42 1.08
CA LYS A 52 -0.52 12.18 0.40
C LYS A 52 -0.95 11.07 1.36
N SER A 53 -0.19 10.84 2.44
CA SER A 53 -0.54 9.84 3.46
C SER A 53 -1.81 10.21 4.21
N TYR A 54 -2.04 11.50 4.49
CA TYR A 54 -3.28 11.97 5.11
C TYR A 54 -4.49 11.62 4.24
N LEU A 55 -4.41 11.84 2.93
CA LEU A 55 -5.49 11.46 2.01
C LEU A 55 -5.72 9.93 2.00
N MET A 56 -4.65 9.13 2.00
CA MET A 56 -4.76 7.67 2.06
C MET A 56 -5.44 7.19 3.35
N ASN A 57 -5.11 7.78 4.49
CA ASN A 57 -5.76 7.46 5.76
C ASN A 57 -7.26 7.81 5.73
N ARG A 58 -7.62 8.97 5.18
CA ARG A 58 -9.03 9.34 4.98
C ARG A 58 -9.78 8.37 4.08
N LEU A 59 -9.14 7.87 3.01
CA LEU A 59 -9.72 6.86 2.13
C LEU A 59 -9.88 5.50 2.84
N ALA A 60 -8.98 5.16 3.76
CA ALA A 60 -9.06 3.95 4.58
C ALA A 60 -10.11 4.05 5.71
N GLY A 61 -10.63 5.26 5.97
CA GLY A 61 -11.59 5.51 7.05
C GLY A 61 -10.95 5.77 8.42
N GLU A 62 -9.70 6.22 8.44
CA GLU A 62 -8.97 6.66 9.64
C GLU A 62 -9.13 8.16 9.95
#